data_AF-A0A2X0LIR8-F1
#
_entry.id   AF-A0A2X0LIR8-F1
#
_cell.length_a   1.000
_cell.length_b   1.000
_cell.length_c   1.000
_cell.angle_alpha   90.00
_cell.angle_beta   90.00
_cell.angle_gamma   90.00
#
_symmetry.space_group_name_H-M   'P 1'
#
loop_
_entity.id
_entity.type
_entity.pdbx_description
1 polymer ?
#
loop_
_entity_poly.entity_id
_entity_poly.type
_entity_poly.pdbx_seq_one_letter_code
_entity_poly.pdbx_strand_id
1 'polypeptide(L)'
;MVAPPNDVGHSKPLPEYLEDLSVADRPSPVGKRRGLGGESGSGRLHEIPIRSRSNPPLWKRLHALAFTLVFGLQLVSIHTLQLLLSPLHLLRLDKKTRLWHYRAAQFCKRLFSSALLVITSLFAPTTFVITADETVDLDQVVVLDKKGRFKKLELDQQSLWVANHQQYCDWIFSWILFALAHLDGGIIIILKASLRWAPIVGPAMQLFEFVFIDKKHRLQDSDEIYHHAQRSTALGLPFQLLLYPEGTLVSALTRPKSEAYARTLGVVSSRKQSRTNHRLRRLEFIRSCPPFLQPDLENLVLPRSAGLLYCMRTALSVLPNLTLYDLTIGYEGIPPKGYAQSYYTIFSWFGFRTPSPRVHLHLHQLAAAECPVGPRIEKGKSPRTIERELTQEDRDTFDKWIRRRWEIKDGLMAQFYREGEFPKGRQGSREIEVRARQRDWIGIALVFVLFFTVSSTVGGAVLRLL
;
A
#
# COMPACT_ATOMS: atom_id res chain seq x y z
N MET A 1 -56.21 -29.73 14.29
CA MET A 1 -56.31 -28.48 13.49
C MET A 1 -55.02 -28.35 12.72
N VAL A 2 -55.11 -28.51 11.41
CA VAL A 2 -53.98 -28.46 10.47
C VAL A 2 -53.65 -26.99 10.22
N ALA A 3 -52.41 -26.58 10.51
CA ALA A 3 -51.87 -25.28 10.12
C ALA A 3 -51.17 -25.39 8.74
N PRO A 4 -51.24 -24.36 7.89
CA PRO A 4 -50.71 -24.41 6.53
C PRO A 4 -49.18 -24.20 6.48
N PRO A 5 -48.51 -24.56 5.37
CA PRO A 5 -47.07 -24.42 5.23
C PRO A 5 -46.72 -22.99 4.81
N ASN A 6 -45.78 -22.35 5.51
CA ASN A 6 -45.19 -21.10 5.06
C ASN A 6 -43.86 -21.35 4.34
N ASP A 7 -43.82 -20.74 3.17
CA ASP A 7 -42.77 -20.63 2.16
C ASP A 7 -41.32 -20.46 2.63
N VAL A 8 -40.47 -21.29 2.02
CA VAL A 8 -39.25 -20.95 1.26
C VAL A 8 -38.39 -19.76 1.75
N GLY A 9 -37.30 -20.12 2.45
CA GLY A 9 -35.95 -19.79 1.97
C GLY A 9 -35.47 -18.34 2.06
N HIS A 10 -35.28 -17.81 3.28
CA HIS A 10 -34.33 -16.71 3.47
C HIS A 10 -32.89 -17.24 3.37
N SER A 11 -32.30 -17.09 2.18
CA SER A 11 -30.85 -17.21 2.02
C SER A 11 -30.17 -16.17 2.92
N LYS A 12 -29.26 -16.63 3.78
CA LYS A 12 -28.38 -15.75 4.55
C LYS A 12 -27.59 -14.88 3.55
N PRO A 13 -27.44 -13.56 3.79
CA PRO A 13 -26.59 -12.74 2.95
C PRO A 13 -25.15 -13.27 3.00
N LEU A 14 -24.50 -13.30 1.84
CA LEU A 14 -23.08 -13.63 1.73
C LEU A 14 -22.26 -12.69 2.61
N PRO A 15 -21.16 -13.17 3.21
CA PRO A 15 -20.29 -12.31 3.99
C PRO A 15 -19.70 -11.21 3.07
N GLU A 16 -19.73 -9.97 3.56
CA GLU A 16 -19.41 -8.70 2.88
C GLU A 16 -18.06 -8.70 2.10
N TYR A 17 -17.12 -9.58 2.45
CA TYR A 17 -15.84 -9.73 1.72
C TYR A 17 -15.97 -10.38 0.34
N LEU A 18 -17.05 -11.13 0.07
CA LEU A 18 -17.35 -11.66 -1.27
C LEU A 18 -18.14 -10.66 -2.12
N GLU A 19 -18.82 -9.68 -1.51
CA GLU A 19 -19.43 -8.55 -2.23
C GLU A 19 -18.36 -7.57 -2.75
N ASP A 20 -17.34 -7.27 -1.94
CA ASP A 20 -16.19 -6.45 -2.38
C ASP A 20 -15.41 -7.07 -3.56
N LEU A 21 -15.55 -8.39 -3.80
CA LEU A 21 -14.96 -9.09 -4.95
C LEU A 21 -15.94 -9.33 -6.12
N SER A 22 -17.26 -9.28 -5.88
CA SER A 22 -18.30 -9.56 -6.89
C SER A 22 -19.03 -8.33 -7.42
N VAL A 23 -19.00 -7.21 -6.71
CA VAL A 23 -19.59 -5.92 -7.16
C VAL A 23 -18.55 -5.13 -7.96
N ALA A 24 -18.06 -5.76 -9.01
CA ALA A 24 -17.44 -5.04 -10.10
C ALA A 24 -18.57 -4.45 -10.99
N ASP A 25 -19.01 -3.23 -10.66
CA ASP A 25 -19.89 -2.29 -11.41
C ASP A 25 -20.73 -2.84 -12.58
N ARG A 26 -22.06 -2.81 -12.45
CA ARG A 26 -22.98 -2.64 -13.59
C ARG A 26 -22.95 -1.16 -14.04
N PRO A 27 -22.61 -0.83 -15.29
CA PRO A 27 -22.68 0.55 -15.75
C PRO A 27 -24.11 0.95 -16.16
N SER A 28 -24.42 2.24 -16.03
CA SER A 28 -25.52 2.89 -16.75
C SER A 28 -25.28 2.83 -18.26
N PRO A 29 -26.32 2.73 -19.10
CA PRO A 29 -26.16 2.54 -20.54
C PRO A 29 -25.61 3.81 -21.21
N VAL A 30 -24.34 3.73 -21.66
CA VAL A 30 -23.78 4.74 -22.57
C VAL A 30 -24.20 4.37 -23.99
N GLY A 31 -24.89 5.29 -24.65
CA GLY A 31 -25.44 5.12 -26.00
C GLY A 31 -24.38 4.74 -27.04
N LYS A 32 -24.73 3.79 -27.89
CA LYS A 32 -23.97 3.40 -29.09
C LYS A 32 -23.79 4.62 -30.00
N ARG A 33 -22.57 5.16 -30.11
CA ARG A 33 -22.19 5.96 -31.29
C ARG A 33 -21.73 5.00 -32.39
N ARG A 34 -22.47 5.00 -33.51
CA ARG A 34 -22.07 4.40 -34.79
C ARG A 34 -20.94 5.21 -35.41
N GLY A 35 -20.09 4.51 -36.16
CA GLY A 35 -18.70 4.87 -36.44
C GLY A 35 -18.47 5.95 -37.48
N LEU A 36 -17.19 6.35 -37.55
CA LEU A 36 -16.47 6.74 -38.76
C LEU A 36 -15.05 6.18 -38.63
N GLY A 37 -14.57 5.53 -39.69
CA GLY A 37 -13.31 4.79 -39.71
C GLY A 37 -12.06 5.68 -39.77
N GLY A 38 -10.92 5.05 -39.50
CA GLY A 38 -9.59 5.64 -39.71
C GLY A 38 -8.81 5.91 -38.42
N GLU A 39 -8.16 4.86 -37.91
CA GLU A 39 -6.86 4.83 -37.20
C GLU A 39 -6.88 3.70 -36.16
N SER A 40 -6.24 2.57 -36.50
CA SER A 40 -5.94 1.50 -35.56
C SER A 40 -4.85 1.98 -34.60
N GLY A 41 -5.24 2.72 -33.56
CA GLY A 41 -4.36 3.03 -32.44
C GLY A 41 -4.04 1.74 -31.68
N SER A 42 -2.96 1.06 -32.05
CA SER A 42 -2.37 -0.09 -31.34
C SER A 42 -1.79 0.36 -29.99
N GLY A 43 -2.65 0.73 -29.03
CA GLY A 43 -2.23 1.01 -27.65
C GLY A 43 -1.62 -0.24 -27.01
N ARG A 44 -0.58 -0.07 -26.19
CA ARG A 44 0.02 -1.20 -25.46
C ARG A 44 -1.01 -1.75 -24.49
N LEU A 45 -1.06 -3.07 -24.28
CA LEU A 45 -2.15 -3.70 -23.52
C LEU A 45 -2.32 -3.16 -22.08
N HIS A 46 -1.24 -2.69 -21.45
CA HIS A 46 -1.28 -2.09 -20.10
C HIS A 46 -1.96 -0.70 -20.07
N GLU A 47 -2.06 -0.03 -21.22
CA GLU A 47 -2.73 1.27 -21.40
C GLU A 47 -4.24 1.12 -21.63
N ILE A 48 -4.75 -0.11 -21.72
CA ILE A 48 -6.16 -0.41 -21.95
C ILE A 48 -6.78 -0.90 -20.62
N PRO A 49 -7.93 -0.37 -20.18
CA PRO A 49 -8.61 -0.86 -18.98
C PRO A 49 -8.92 -2.35 -19.08
N ILE A 50 -8.82 -3.10 -17.97
CA ILE A 50 -8.98 -4.57 -17.94
C ILE A 50 -10.28 -5.02 -18.61
N ARG A 51 -11.39 -4.32 -18.35
CA ARG A 51 -12.72 -4.64 -18.91
C ARG A 51 -12.83 -4.44 -20.42
N SER A 52 -11.94 -3.64 -20.99
CA SER A 52 -11.90 -3.33 -22.42
C SER A 52 -10.88 -4.17 -23.18
N ARG A 53 -10.10 -5.02 -22.48
CA ARG A 53 -9.12 -5.91 -23.12
C ARG A 53 -9.85 -7.10 -23.75
N SER A 54 -9.31 -7.58 -24.87
CA SER A 54 -9.74 -8.85 -25.45
C SER A 54 -9.47 -10.00 -24.49
N ASN A 55 -10.22 -11.11 -24.65
CA ASN A 55 -9.99 -12.31 -23.86
C ASN A 55 -8.53 -12.79 -23.95
N PRO A 56 -7.90 -13.16 -22.83
CA PRO A 56 -6.52 -13.61 -22.85
C PRO A 56 -6.39 -14.93 -23.61
N PRO A 57 -5.39 -15.08 -24.51
CA PRO A 57 -5.10 -16.33 -25.20
C PRO A 57 -4.70 -17.42 -24.19
N LEU A 58 -4.76 -18.69 -24.62
CA LEU A 58 -4.51 -19.85 -23.76
C LEU A 58 -3.18 -19.75 -22.99
N TRP A 59 -2.09 -19.32 -23.63
CA TRP A 59 -0.79 -19.19 -22.97
C TRP A 59 -0.82 -18.19 -21.80
N LYS A 60 -1.57 -17.08 -21.90
CA LYS A 60 -1.73 -16.13 -20.78
C LYS A 60 -2.52 -16.73 -19.63
N ARG A 61 -3.49 -17.61 -19.93
CA ARG A 61 -4.24 -18.35 -18.90
C ARG A 61 -3.36 -19.39 -18.21
N LEU A 62 -2.52 -20.11 -18.97
CA LEU A 62 -1.52 -21.03 -18.42
C LEU A 62 -0.47 -20.29 -17.59
N HIS A 63 -0.01 -19.11 -18.03
CA HIS A 63 0.87 -18.24 -17.25
C HIS A 63 0.20 -17.77 -15.95
N ALA A 64 -1.08 -17.40 -16.00
CA ALA A 64 -1.84 -17.03 -14.81
C ALA A 64 -2.05 -18.20 -13.84
N LEU A 65 -2.24 -19.41 -14.36
CA LEU A 65 -2.28 -20.63 -13.55
C LEU A 65 -0.91 -20.88 -12.91
N ALA A 66 0.18 -20.81 -13.66
CA ALA A 66 1.54 -20.96 -13.13
C ALA A 66 1.84 -19.92 -12.04
N PHE A 67 1.46 -18.65 -12.26
CA PHE A 67 1.55 -17.60 -11.23
C PHE A 67 0.78 -17.99 -9.97
N THR A 68 -0.46 -18.44 -10.12
CA THR A 68 -1.32 -18.82 -8.99
C THR A 68 -0.73 -19.99 -8.20
N LEU A 69 -0.21 -21.01 -8.89
CA LEU A 69 0.44 -22.16 -8.26
C LEU A 69 1.73 -21.78 -7.55
N VAL A 70 2.61 -21.00 -8.20
CA VAL A 70 3.90 -20.59 -7.62
C VAL A 70 3.69 -19.64 -6.44
N PHE A 71 2.89 -18.58 -6.62
CA PHE A 71 2.64 -17.62 -5.55
C PHE A 71 1.83 -18.26 -4.42
N GLY A 72 0.80 -19.05 -4.74
CA GLY A 72 0.04 -19.81 -3.75
C GLY A 72 0.91 -20.74 -2.91
N LEU A 73 1.82 -21.49 -3.56
CA LEU A 73 2.77 -22.36 -2.85
C LEU A 73 3.72 -21.55 -1.96
N GLN A 74 4.20 -20.38 -2.40
CA GLN A 74 5.00 -19.47 -1.57
C GLN A 74 4.22 -19.01 -0.33
N LEU A 75 2.97 -18.58 -0.49
CA LEU A 75 2.13 -18.13 0.61
C LEU A 75 1.91 -19.24 1.64
N VAL A 76 1.52 -20.44 1.19
CA VAL A 76 1.27 -21.58 2.08
C VAL A 76 2.56 -22.02 2.77
N SER A 77 3.67 -22.13 2.03
CA SER A 77 4.95 -22.59 2.61
C SER A 77 5.50 -21.61 3.66
N ILE A 78 5.45 -20.31 3.39
CA ILE A 78 5.85 -19.28 4.37
C ILE A 78 4.91 -19.31 5.57
N HIS A 79 3.60 -19.48 5.35
CA HIS A 79 2.65 -19.55 6.45
C HIS A 79 2.84 -20.82 7.30
N THR A 80 3.14 -21.97 6.69
CA THR A 80 3.54 -23.18 7.41
C THR A 80 4.76 -22.91 8.30
N LEU A 81 5.77 -22.22 7.78
CA LEU A 81 6.92 -21.81 8.61
C LEU A 81 6.49 -20.88 9.75
N GLN A 82 5.62 -19.89 9.51
CA GLN A 82 5.09 -19.04 10.59
C GLN A 82 4.40 -19.89 11.67
N LEU A 83 3.60 -20.88 11.28
CA LEU A 83 2.89 -21.78 12.18
C LEU A 83 3.79 -22.78 12.92
N LEU A 84 4.96 -23.11 12.37
CA LEU A 84 5.96 -23.94 13.05
C LEU A 84 6.79 -23.11 14.04
N LEU A 85 6.96 -21.82 13.78
CA LEU A 85 7.61 -20.88 14.67
C LEU A 85 6.64 -20.29 15.73
N SER A 86 5.32 -20.45 15.54
CA SER A 86 4.28 -19.93 16.44
C SER A 86 3.97 -20.73 17.72
N PRO A 87 4.31 -22.03 17.90
CA PRO A 87 4.09 -22.75 19.17
C PRO A 87 4.82 -22.12 20.37
N LEU A 88 5.83 -21.28 20.11
CA LEU A 88 6.44 -20.39 21.09
C LEU A 88 5.46 -19.29 21.61
N HIS A 89 4.43 -18.95 20.85
CA HIS A 89 3.41 -17.93 21.17
C HIS A 89 2.32 -18.46 22.11
N LEU A 90 1.86 -19.70 21.92
CA LEU A 90 0.76 -20.29 22.70
C LEU A 90 1.16 -20.64 24.14
N LEU A 91 2.45 -20.89 24.38
CA LEU A 91 2.95 -21.30 25.70
C LEU A 91 3.21 -20.13 26.66
N ARG A 92 3.00 -18.86 26.24
CA ARG A 92 3.21 -17.63 27.06
C ARG A 92 4.48 -17.67 27.93
N LEU A 93 5.54 -18.31 27.42
CA LEU A 93 6.79 -18.39 28.14
C LEU A 93 7.46 -17.02 28.17
N ASP A 94 8.41 -16.90 29.08
CA ASP A 94 9.26 -15.76 29.44
C ASP A 94 9.56 -14.67 28.37
N LYS A 95 10.16 -13.55 28.81
CA LYS A 95 10.56 -12.44 27.93
C LYS A 95 11.39 -12.90 26.72
N LYS A 96 12.19 -13.96 26.84
CA LYS A 96 13.02 -14.51 25.76
C LYS A 96 12.18 -15.15 24.66
N THR A 97 11.16 -15.91 25.02
CA THR A 97 10.27 -16.58 24.06
C THR A 97 9.50 -15.57 23.21
N ARG A 98 9.01 -14.49 23.83
CA ARG A 98 8.37 -13.37 23.13
C ARG A 98 9.32 -12.67 22.15
N LEU A 99 10.61 -12.60 22.50
CA LEU A 99 11.64 -12.02 21.64
C LEU A 99 11.87 -12.83 20.36
N TRP A 100 11.91 -14.15 20.51
CA TRP A 100 12.03 -15.09 19.40
C TRP A 100 10.88 -14.98 18.42
N HIS A 101 9.64 -14.85 18.94
CA HIS A 101 8.46 -14.61 18.11
C HIS A 101 8.63 -13.39 17.19
N TYR A 102 9.09 -12.25 17.71
CA TYR A 102 9.28 -11.06 16.87
C TYR A 102 10.37 -11.24 15.81
N ARG A 103 11.48 -11.91 16.15
CA ARG A 103 12.52 -12.23 15.18
C ARG A 103 12.02 -13.20 14.10
N ALA A 104 11.24 -14.19 14.48
CA ALA A 104 10.57 -15.11 13.56
C ALA A 104 9.61 -14.37 12.62
N ALA A 105 8.79 -13.46 13.15
CA ALA A 105 7.90 -12.64 12.34
C ALA A 105 8.69 -11.79 11.32
N GLN A 106 9.80 -11.16 11.72
CA GLN A 106 10.66 -10.41 10.79
C GLN A 106 11.31 -11.31 9.73
N PHE A 107 11.75 -12.51 10.12
CA PHE A 107 12.31 -13.46 9.18
C PHE A 107 11.27 -13.88 8.13
N CYS A 108 10.04 -14.19 8.55
CA CYS A 108 8.95 -14.54 7.65
C CYS A 108 8.55 -13.35 6.75
N LYS A 109 8.60 -12.10 7.23
CA LYS A 109 8.42 -10.90 6.40
C LYS A 109 9.50 -10.77 5.32
N ARG A 110 10.75 -11.13 5.65
CA ARG A 110 11.86 -11.16 4.67
C ARG A 110 11.72 -12.26 3.63
N LEU A 111 11.19 -13.42 4.02
CA LEU A 111 10.84 -14.46 3.07
C LEU A 111 9.67 -14.05 2.17
N PHE A 112 8.69 -13.35 2.72
CA PHE A 112 7.58 -12.81 1.94
C PHE A 112 8.06 -11.73 0.95
N SER A 113 8.98 -10.85 1.34
CA SER A 113 9.58 -9.88 0.42
C SER A 113 10.40 -10.58 -0.69
N SER A 114 11.11 -11.66 -0.35
CA SER A 114 11.81 -12.52 -1.32
C SER A 114 10.83 -13.16 -2.30
N ALA A 115 9.66 -13.60 -1.82
CA ALA A 115 8.57 -14.12 -2.64
C ALA A 115 8.08 -13.06 -3.64
N LEU A 116 7.84 -11.82 -3.18
CA LEU A 116 7.46 -10.69 -4.04
C LEU A 116 8.51 -10.39 -5.12
N LEU A 117 9.79 -10.40 -4.77
CA LEU A 117 10.88 -10.22 -5.75
C LEU A 117 10.94 -11.36 -6.77
N VAL A 118 10.76 -12.61 -6.33
CA VAL A 118 10.75 -13.79 -7.21
C VAL A 118 9.57 -13.75 -8.17
N ILE A 119 8.34 -13.48 -7.69
CA ILE A 119 7.18 -13.41 -8.59
C ILE A 119 7.29 -12.23 -9.56
N THR A 120 7.86 -11.10 -9.14
CA THR A 120 8.12 -9.96 -10.03
C THR A 120 9.10 -10.36 -11.11
N SER A 121 10.19 -11.03 -10.76
CA SER A 121 11.21 -11.48 -11.72
C SER A 121 10.68 -12.48 -12.75
N LEU A 122 9.80 -13.40 -12.32
CA LEU A 122 9.28 -14.47 -13.18
C LEU A 122 8.08 -14.03 -14.03
N PHE A 123 7.15 -13.32 -13.41
CA PHE A 123 5.80 -13.12 -13.95
C PHE A 123 5.52 -11.68 -14.39
N ALA A 124 6.23 -10.69 -13.84
CA ALA A 124 6.03 -9.28 -14.18
C ALA A 124 7.32 -8.44 -14.01
N PRO A 125 8.36 -8.65 -14.84
CA PRO A 125 9.56 -7.84 -14.77
C PRO A 125 9.21 -6.35 -14.82
N THR A 126 9.65 -5.60 -13.82
CA THR A 126 9.25 -4.21 -13.57
C THR A 126 10.49 -3.39 -13.24
N THR A 127 10.52 -2.14 -13.71
CA THR A 127 11.59 -1.19 -13.38
C THR A 127 11.05 -0.12 -12.45
N PHE A 128 11.79 0.20 -11.38
CA PHE A 128 11.54 1.37 -10.57
C PHE A 128 12.29 2.57 -11.14
N VAL A 129 11.59 3.68 -11.30
CA VAL A 129 12.18 4.97 -11.65
C VAL A 129 12.12 5.84 -10.39
N ILE A 130 13.26 6.00 -9.73
CA ILE A 130 13.35 6.79 -8.51
C ILE A 130 13.75 8.22 -8.86
N THR A 131 12.98 9.16 -8.36
CA THR A 131 13.27 10.61 -8.38
C THR A 131 13.12 11.15 -6.97
N ALA A 132 13.67 12.32 -6.72
CA ALA A 132 13.44 13.04 -5.47
C ALA A 132 13.55 14.54 -5.66
N ASP A 133 13.03 15.29 -4.70
CA ASP A 133 13.29 16.71 -4.57
C ASP A 133 14.59 16.98 -3.78
N GLU A 134 14.87 18.25 -3.51
CA GLU A 134 16.08 18.70 -2.81
C GLU A 134 16.26 18.15 -1.39
N THR A 135 15.23 17.54 -0.79
CA THR A 135 15.32 16.99 0.58
C THR A 135 16.04 15.64 0.64
N VAL A 136 16.22 14.96 -0.49
CA VAL A 136 16.83 13.63 -0.55
C VAL A 136 17.98 13.63 -1.54
N ASP A 137 19.13 13.14 -1.09
CA ASP A 137 20.28 12.91 -1.96
C ASP A 137 20.20 11.50 -2.60
N LEU A 138 19.80 11.44 -3.88
CA LEU A 138 19.70 10.20 -4.66
C LEU A 138 21.03 9.45 -4.79
N ASP A 139 22.17 10.14 -4.76
CA ASP A 139 23.48 9.47 -4.84
C ASP A 139 23.84 8.76 -3.53
N GLN A 140 23.29 9.22 -2.40
CA GLN A 140 23.39 8.52 -1.11
C GLN A 140 22.35 7.39 -1.01
N VAL A 141 21.13 7.63 -1.50
CA VAL A 141 20.03 6.65 -1.43
C VAL A 141 20.26 5.47 -2.37
N VAL A 142 20.73 5.69 -3.61
CA VAL A 142 20.90 4.62 -4.59
C VAL A 142 22.34 4.15 -4.64
N VAL A 143 22.65 3.11 -3.87
CA VAL A 143 24.01 2.59 -3.75
C VAL A 143 24.32 1.64 -4.91
N LEU A 144 25.38 1.95 -5.65
CA LEU A 144 25.91 1.11 -6.73
C LEU A 144 27.09 0.25 -6.24
N ASP A 145 27.33 -0.88 -6.90
CA ASP A 145 28.52 -1.70 -6.70
C ASP A 145 29.73 -1.13 -7.46
N LYS A 146 30.92 -1.75 -7.29
CA LYS A 146 32.15 -1.34 -7.98
C LYS A 146 32.07 -1.40 -9.51
N LYS A 147 31.06 -2.06 -10.08
CA LYS A 147 30.81 -2.19 -11.52
C LYS A 147 29.70 -1.24 -11.99
N GLY A 148 29.24 -0.31 -11.14
CA GLY A 148 28.17 0.64 -11.45
C GLY A 148 26.76 0.03 -11.46
N ARG A 149 26.58 -1.19 -10.95
CA ARG A 149 25.27 -1.85 -10.92
C ARG A 149 24.56 -1.58 -9.60
N PHE A 150 23.23 -1.49 -9.62
CA PHE A 150 22.44 -1.33 -8.41
C PHE A 150 22.77 -2.43 -7.37
N LYS A 151 23.08 -2.01 -6.14
CA LYS A 151 23.41 -2.89 -5.02
C LYS A 151 22.29 -2.94 -3.97
N LYS A 152 21.90 -1.78 -3.45
CA LYS A 152 20.84 -1.61 -2.45
C LYS A 152 20.37 -0.16 -2.42
N LEU A 153 19.25 0.06 -1.73
CA LEU A 153 18.86 1.39 -1.29
C LEU A 153 19.39 1.66 0.12
N GLU A 154 19.83 2.87 0.38
CA GLU A 154 20.13 3.37 1.72
C GLU A 154 18.96 4.26 2.17
N LEU A 155 18.16 3.75 3.12
CA LEU A 155 17.02 4.44 3.70
C LEU A 155 17.09 4.31 5.23
N ASP A 156 16.44 5.22 5.95
CA ASP A 156 16.53 5.23 7.42
C ASP A 156 15.90 3.98 8.06
N GLN A 157 16.63 3.41 9.04
CA GLN A 157 16.20 2.24 9.82
C GLN A 157 14.89 2.47 10.59
N GLN A 158 14.60 3.72 10.95
CA GLN A 158 13.44 4.13 11.73
C GLN A 158 12.68 5.19 10.94
N SER A 159 11.61 4.77 10.27
CA SER A 159 10.84 5.69 9.45
C SER A 159 9.35 5.38 9.40
N LEU A 160 8.60 6.44 9.13
CA LEU A 160 7.19 6.42 8.82
C LEU A 160 7.03 6.84 7.36
N TRP A 161 6.21 6.11 6.62
CA TRP A 161 5.98 6.30 5.20
C TRP A 161 4.53 6.70 4.96
N VAL A 162 4.32 7.79 4.23
CA VAL A 162 3.02 8.18 3.70
C VAL A 162 3.07 8.14 2.18
N ALA A 163 2.09 7.47 1.57
CA ALA A 163 1.99 7.37 0.13
C ALA A 163 0.57 7.67 -0.39
N ASN A 164 0.47 8.11 -1.64
CA ASN A 164 -0.81 8.14 -2.36
C ASN A 164 -1.28 6.71 -2.69
N HIS A 165 -2.59 6.50 -2.79
CA HIS A 165 -3.16 5.16 -2.98
C HIS A 165 -3.94 5.05 -4.31
N GLN A 166 -3.29 4.56 -5.35
CA GLN A 166 -3.85 4.46 -6.69
C GLN A 166 -4.47 3.09 -6.99
N GLN A 167 -3.89 2.00 -6.49
CA GLN A 167 -4.37 0.63 -6.72
C GLN A 167 -4.18 -0.29 -5.51
N TYR A 168 -5.00 -1.34 -5.41
CA TYR A 168 -4.97 -2.30 -4.30
C TYR A 168 -3.62 -2.99 -4.10
N CYS A 169 -2.75 -3.03 -5.13
CA CYS A 169 -1.43 -3.65 -5.03
C CYS A 169 -0.27 -2.67 -4.79
N ASP A 170 -0.54 -1.39 -4.49
CA ASP A 170 0.49 -0.40 -4.14
C ASP A 170 1.45 -0.91 -3.04
N TRP A 171 0.93 -1.65 -2.06
CA TRP A 171 1.72 -2.23 -0.97
C TRP A 171 2.81 -3.19 -1.44
N ILE A 172 2.68 -3.84 -2.60
CA ILE A 172 3.72 -4.72 -3.15
C ILE A 172 4.97 -3.90 -3.47
N PHE A 173 4.80 -2.75 -4.11
CA PHE A 173 5.93 -1.92 -4.55
C PHE A 173 6.63 -1.25 -3.38
N SER A 174 5.88 -0.79 -2.37
CA SER A 174 6.45 -0.30 -1.11
C SER A 174 7.21 -1.39 -0.36
N TRP A 175 6.72 -2.63 -0.35
CA TRP A 175 7.43 -3.74 0.29
C TRP A 175 8.71 -4.11 -0.48
N ILE A 176 8.66 -4.13 -1.82
CA ILE A 176 9.84 -4.33 -2.66
C ILE A 176 10.87 -3.21 -2.40
N LEU A 177 10.45 -1.95 -2.32
CA LEU A 177 11.32 -0.83 -1.96
C LEU A 177 12.07 -1.12 -0.63
N PHE A 178 11.35 -1.55 0.41
CA PHE A 178 11.99 -1.92 1.68
C PHE A 178 12.88 -3.16 1.56
N ALA A 179 12.58 -4.11 0.68
CA ALA A 179 13.40 -5.29 0.44
C ALA A 179 14.73 -4.95 -0.25
N LEU A 180 14.68 -3.98 -1.15
CA LEU A 180 15.86 -3.39 -1.81
C LEU A 180 16.70 -2.57 -0.83
N ALA A 181 16.10 -2.02 0.23
CA ALA A 181 16.77 -1.33 1.33
C ALA A 181 17.20 -2.24 2.51
N HIS A 182 16.81 -3.52 2.49
CA HIS A 182 16.98 -4.47 3.61
C HIS A 182 16.23 -4.09 4.91
N LEU A 183 15.13 -3.36 4.78
CA LEU A 183 14.27 -2.88 5.87
C LEU A 183 12.93 -3.64 5.97
N ASP A 184 12.68 -4.57 5.05
CA ASP A 184 11.44 -5.31 4.86
C ASP A 184 11.02 -6.19 6.04
N GLY A 185 11.94 -6.58 6.92
CA GLY A 185 11.61 -7.26 8.18
C GLY A 185 10.89 -6.34 9.19
N GLY A 186 11.09 -5.03 9.08
CA GLY A 186 10.55 -4.00 9.97
C GLY A 186 9.24 -3.38 9.53
N ILE A 187 8.68 -3.84 8.39
CA ILE A 187 7.44 -3.28 7.85
C ILE A 187 6.26 -3.51 8.80
N ILE A 188 5.49 -2.45 9.02
CA ILE A 188 4.23 -2.45 9.76
C ILE A 188 3.20 -1.78 8.86
N ILE A 189 2.11 -2.50 8.57
CA ILE A 189 1.02 -1.99 7.74
C ILE A 189 -0.23 -1.91 8.63
N ILE A 190 -0.98 -0.82 8.46
CA ILE A 190 -2.28 -0.63 9.09
C ILE A 190 -3.36 -1.08 8.10
N LEU A 191 -4.21 -2.01 8.52
CA LEU A 191 -5.17 -2.72 7.68
C LEU A 191 -6.60 -2.61 8.21
N LYS A 192 -7.59 -2.78 7.32
CA LYS A 192 -9.01 -2.91 7.68
C LYS A 192 -9.20 -4.19 8.52
N ALA A 193 -9.88 -4.10 9.66
CA ALA A 193 -10.05 -5.22 10.58
C ALA A 193 -10.70 -6.47 9.95
N SER A 194 -11.55 -6.31 8.94
CA SER A 194 -12.15 -7.44 8.21
C SER A 194 -11.12 -8.36 7.54
N LEU A 195 -9.94 -7.83 7.19
CA LEU A 195 -8.85 -8.62 6.59
C LEU A 195 -8.22 -9.64 7.54
N ARG A 196 -8.45 -9.50 8.86
CA ARG A 196 -7.98 -10.43 9.88
C ARG A 196 -8.44 -11.87 9.64
N TRP A 197 -9.62 -12.01 9.04
CA TRP A 197 -10.31 -13.29 8.85
C TRP A 197 -10.28 -13.80 7.42
N ALA A 198 -9.54 -13.15 6.53
CA ALA A 198 -9.32 -13.66 5.18
C ALA A 198 -8.63 -15.04 5.27
N PRO A 199 -9.14 -16.09 4.62
CA PRO A 199 -8.55 -17.43 4.69
C PRO A 199 -7.07 -17.42 4.28
N ILE A 200 -6.22 -18.15 5.02
CA ILE A 200 -4.76 -18.25 4.86
C ILE A 200 -4.03 -16.93 5.16
N VAL A 201 -4.32 -15.86 4.41
CA VAL A 201 -3.60 -14.58 4.50
C VAL A 201 -3.92 -13.80 5.77
N GLY A 202 -5.15 -13.89 6.31
CA GLY A 202 -5.56 -13.23 7.55
C GLY A 202 -4.75 -13.69 8.77
N PRO A 203 -4.68 -15.00 9.06
CA PRO A 203 -3.78 -15.54 10.07
C PRO A 203 -2.31 -15.18 9.84
N ALA A 204 -1.83 -15.20 8.59
CA ALA A 204 -0.46 -14.80 8.26
C ALA A 204 -0.16 -13.33 8.61
N MET A 205 -1.08 -12.41 8.29
CA MET A 205 -0.98 -10.99 8.60
C MET A 205 -1.02 -10.72 10.11
N GLN A 206 -1.78 -11.51 10.88
CA GLN A 206 -1.76 -11.44 12.34
C GLN A 206 -0.40 -11.87 12.91
N LEU A 207 0.20 -12.95 12.39
CA LEU A 207 1.55 -13.40 12.79
C LEU A 207 2.66 -12.46 12.30
N PHE A 208 2.39 -11.63 11.29
CA PHE A 208 3.25 -10.50 10.93
C PHE A 208 3.12 -9.31 11.89
N GLU A 209 2.24 -9.36 12.89
CA GLU A 209 1.99 -8.25 13.81
C GLU A 209 1.62 -6.97 13.04
N PHE A 210 0.72 -7.10 12.06
CA PHE A 210 0.09 -5.93 11.43
C PHE A 210 -1.03 -5.39 12.30
N VAL A 211 -1.28 -4.09 12.15
CA VAL A 211 -2.25 -3.35 12.96
C VAL A 211 -3.59 -3.37 12.24
N PHE A 212 -4.64 -3.81 12.93
CA PHE A 212 -5.98 -3.93 12.36
C PHE A 212 -6.93 -2.90 12.99
N ILE A 213 -7.56 -2.08 12.16
CA ILE A 213 -8.43 -0.98 12.63
C ILE A 213 -9.82 -1.05 11.99
N ASP A 214 -10.81 -0.57 12.72
CA ASP A 214 -12.17 -0.34 12.22
C ASP A 214 -12.77 0.93 12.86
N LYS A 215 -14.07 1.16 12.67
CA LYS A 215 -14.75 2.35 13.20
C LYS A 215 -14.86 2.35 14.74
N LYS A 216 -14.86 1.17 15.36
CA LYS A 216 -14.97 0.95 16.82
C LYS A 216 -13.60 0.84 17.48
N HIS A 217 -12.63 0.23 16.80
CA HIS A 217 -11.25 0.05 17.25
C HIS A 217 -10.35 0.96 16.43
N ARG A 218 -10.21 2.22 16.86
CA ARG A 218 -9.40 3.20 16.16
C ARG A 218 -7.95 3.08 16.59
N LEU A 219 -7.04 3.64 15.78
CA LEU A 219 -5.62 3.69 16.12
C LEU A 219 -5.36 4.38 17.47
N GLN A 220 -6.12 5.45 17.76
CA GLN A 220 -5.99 6.21 18.99
C GLN A 220 -6.29 5.38 20.26
N ASP A 221 -7.00 4.27 20.10
CA ASP A 221 -7.41 3.38 21.19
C ASP A 221 -6.40 2.23 21.41
N SER A 222 -5.30 2.18 20.63
CA SER A 222 -4.37 1.04 20.59
C SER A 222 -2.92 1.45 20.88
N ASP A 223 -2.27 0.78 21.82
CA ASP A 223 -0.84 0.98 22.11
C ASP A 223 0.10 0.24 21.15
N GLU A 224 -0.40 -0.37 20.07
CA GLU A 224 0.38 -1.22 19.17
C GLU A 224 1.57 -0.49 18.54
N ILE A 225 1.38 0.74 18.04
CA ILE A 225 2.46 1.54 17.43
C ILE A 225 3.59 1.81 18.43
N TYR A 226 3.21 2.14 19.67
CA TYR A 226 4.16 2.36 20.77
C TYR A 226 4.96 1.09 21.06
N HIS A 227 4.28 -0.05 21.19
CA HIS A 227 4.95 -1.33 21.41
C HIS A 227 5.83 -1.76 20.24
N HIS A 228 5.43 -1.50 19.00
CA HIS A 228 6.29 -1.72 17.84
C HIS A 228 7.56 -0.89 17.89
N ALA A 229 7.46 0.40 18.18
CA ALA A 229 8.61 1.29 18.29
C ALA A 229 9.54 0.90 19.46
N GLN A 230 8.98 0.58 20.63
CA GLN A 230 9.74 0.11 21.80
C GLN A 230 10.47 -1.18 21.49
N ARG A 231 9.80 -2.15 20.86
CA ARG A 231 10.39 -3.45 20.49
C ARG A 231 11.49 -3.29 19.45
N SER A 232 11.26 -2.48 18.41
CA SER A 232 12.27 -2.17 17.40
C SER A 232 13.52 -1.59 18.05
N THR A 233 13.35 -0.62 18.95
CA THR A 233 14.47 -0.01 19.71
C THR A 233 15.20 -1.05 20.58
N ALA A 234 14.46 -1.82 21.38
CA ALA A 234 15.02 -2.81 22.29
C ALA A 234 15.78 -3.94 21.57
N LEU A 235 15.42 -4.22 20.32
CA LEU A 235 16.00 -5.29 19.52
C LEU A 235 17.01 -4.83 18.48
N GLY A 236 17.19 -3.52 18.29
CA GLY A 236 17.99 -2.97 17.20
C GLY A 236 17.46 -3.36 15.82
N LEU A 237 16.14 -3.43 15.66
CA LEU A 237 15.48 -3.86 14.42
C LEU A 237 14.89 -2.66 13.67
N PRO A 238 14.76 -2.73 12.34
CA PRO A 238 14.10 -1.67 11.58
C PRO A 238 12.65 -1.48 12.01
N PHE A 239 12.19 -0.23 11.95
CA PHE A 239 10.79 0.20 12.11
C PHE A 239 10.38 0.94 10.85
N GLN A 240 9.46 0.37 10.08
CA GLN A 240 8.99 0.94 8.81
C GLN A 240 7.46 0.95 8.81
N LEU A 241 6.86 2.03 9.30
CA LEU A 241 5.41 2.14 9.39
C LEU A 241 4.84 2.73 8.09
N LEU A 242 4.07 1.95 7.33
CA LEU A 242 3.47 2.39 6.07
C LEU A 242 2.00 2.76 6.24
N LEU A 243 1.64 3.98 5.84
CA LEU A 243 0.27 4.46 5.78
C LEU A 243 -0.09 5.01 4.40
N TYR A 244 -1.38 4.87 4.07
CA TYR A 244 -2.02 5.56 2.97
C TYR A 244 -3.10 6.49 3.55
N PRO A 245 -2.77 7.75 3.89
CA PRO A 245 -3.69 8.66 4.58
C PRO A 245 -5.02 8.91 3.86
N GLU A 246 -5.12 8.67 2.55
CA GLU A 246 -6.39 8.70 1.81
C GLU A 246 -7.45 7.74 2.41
N GLY A 247 -7.00 6.63 3.00
CA GLY A 247 -7.86 5.60 3.60
C GLY A 247 -8.73 4.83 2.60
N THR A 248 -8.57 5.11 1.31
CA THR A 248 -9.29 4.47 0.20
C THR A 248 -8.56 4.71 -1.11
N LEU A 249 -8.94 3.98 -2.16
CA LEU A 249 -8.40 4.19 -3.50
C LEU A 249 -9.07 5.37 -4.19
N VAL A 250 -8.39 6.01 -5.14
CA VAL A 250 -9.03 6.90 -6.09
C VAL A 250 -9.82 6.07 -7.12
N SER A 251 -11.15 6.16 -7.08
CA SER A 251 -12.05 5.41 -7.97
C SER A 251 -13.35 6.17 -8.27
N ALA A 252 -14.13 5.69 -9.24
CA ALA A 252 -15.46 6.24 -9.51
C ALA A 252 -16.40 6.16 -8.29
N LEU A 253 -16.23 5.14 -7.44
CA LEU A 253 -17.07 4.88 -6.27
C LEU A 253 -16.66 5.73 -5.04
N THR A 254 -15.37 6.04 -4.92
CA THR A 254 -14.81 6.73 -3.75
C THR A 254 -14.75 8.23 -3.94
N ARG A 255 -14.67 8.73 -5.17
CA ARG A 255 -14.70 10.17 -5.46
C ARG A 255 -15.94 10.88 -4.90
N PRO A 256 -17.18 10.39 -5.07
CA PRO A 256 -18.36 11.03 -4.47
C PRO A 256 -18.27 11.10 -2.93
N LYS A 257 -17.67 10.09 -2.29
CA LYS A 257 -17.44 10.07 -0.84
C LYS A 257 -16.36 11.09 -0.42
N SER A 258 -15.30 11.23 -1.21
CA SER A 258 -14.29 12.28 -1.03
C SER A 258 -14.92 13.67 -1.16
N GLU A 259 -15.73 13.91 -2.20
CA GLU A 259 -16.42 15.19 -2.41
C GLU A 259 -17.40 15.52 -1.27
N ALA A 260 -18.08 14.52 -0.71
CA ALA A 260 -18.95 14.70 0.45
C ALA A 260 -18.12 15.10 1.68
N TYR A 261 -16.98 14.47 1.89
CA TYR A 261 -16.05 14.84 2.96
C TYR A 261 -15.46 16.24 2.74
N ALA A 262 -15.03 16.57 1.52
CA ALA A 262 -14.55 17.89 1.13
C ALA A 262 -15.56 19.00 1.51
N ARG A 263 -16.85 18.77 1.25
CA ARG A 263 -17.93 19.69 1.64
C ARG A 263 -18.02 19.92 3.15
N THR A 264 -17.80 18.90 3.98
CA THR A 264 -17.78 19.08 5.45
C THR A 264 -16.64 19.97 5.94
N LEU A 265 -15.66 20.21 5.07
CA LEU A 265 -14.45 20.98 5.36
C LEU A 265 -14.44 22.34 4.65
N GLY A 266 -15.53 22.70 3.96
CA GLY A 266 -15.61 23.93 3.15
C GLY A 266 -14.92 23.86 1.78
N VAL A 267 -14.38 22.71 1.38
CA VAL A 267 -13.70 22.49 0.08
C VAL A 267 -14.74 22.26 -1.03
N VAL A 268 -14.61 22.94 -2.17
CA VAL A 268 -15.56 22.90 -3.30
C VAL A 268 -15.05 22.02 -4.44
N SER A 269 -15.92 21.15 -4.99
CA SER A 269 -15.56 20.21 -6.06
C SER A 269 -15.10 20.93 -7.34
N SER A 270 -13.92 20.56 -7.83
CA SER A 270 -13.31 21.07 -9.06
C SER A 270 -13.99 20.58 -10.34
N ARG A 271 -14.76 19.47 -10.30
CA ARG A 271 -15.32 18.83 -11.50
C ARG A 271 -16.59 19.47 -12.07
N LYS A 272 -17.39 20.18 -11.27
CA LYS A 272 -18.59 20.87 -11.79
C LYS A 272 -18.26 22.07 -12.69
N GLN A 273 -17.00 22.51 -12.74
CA GLN A 273 -16.55 23.63 -13.58
C GLN A 273 -16.17 23.24 -15.02
N SER A 274 -16.12 21.95 -15.37
CA SER A 274 -15.75 21.49 -16.73
C SER A 274 -16.83 21.69 -17.80
N ARG A 275 -18.01 22.25 -17.48
CA ARG A 275 -19.08 22.50 -18.47
C ARG A 275 -19.20 23.95 -18.94
N THR A 276 -18.36 24.86 -18.43
CA THR A 276 -18.41 26.28 -18.81
C THR A 276 -17.04 26.75 -19.30
N ASN A 277 -16.96 27.02 -20.60
CA ASN A 277 -15.81 27.66 -21.25
C ASN A 277 -15.45 28.97 -20.53
N HIS A 278 -14.23 29.06 -19.98
CA HIS A 278 -13.24 30.10 -20.30
C HIS A 278 -12.03 30.01 -19.34
N ARG A 279 -10.83 29.80 -19.92
CA ARG A 279 -9.52 29.81 -19.24
C ARG A 279 -9.21 31.10 -18.45
N LEU A 280 -9.95 32.19 -18.68
CA LEU A 280 -9.66 33.50 -18.10
C LEU A 280 -10.33 33.78 -16.75
N ARG A 281 -11.42 33.09 -16.38
CA ARG A 281 -12.09 33.30 -15.08
C ARG A 281 -11.57 32.42 -13.93
N ARG A 282 -10.71 31.43 -14.19
CA ARG A 282 -10.23 30.49 -13.17
C ARG A 282 -9.28 31.16 -12.17
N LEU A 283 -8.33 31.97 -12.63
CA LEU A 283 -7.38 32.67 -11.75
C LEU A 283 -8.05 33.81 -10.97
N GLU A 284 -9.00 34.52 -11.59
CA GLU A 284 -9.82 35.53 -10.91
C GLU A 284 -10.75 34.90 -9.88
N PHE A 285 -11.37 33.74 -10.18
CA PHE A 285 -12.19 33.01 -9.22
C PHE A 285 -11.37 32.43 -8.07
N ILE A 286 -10.19 31.85 -8.33
CA ILE A 286 -9.27 31.38 -7.28
C ILE A 286 -8.85 32.55 -6.37
N ARG A 287 -8.64 33.75 -6.94
CA ARG A 287 -8.33 34.97 -6.18
C ARG A 287 -9.55 35.57 -5.47
N SER A 288 -10.76 35.35 -5.96
CA SER A 288 -12.01 35.86 -5.38
C SER A 288 -12.70 34.87 -4.44
N CYS A 289 -12.28 33.60 -4.43
CA CYS A 289 -12.72 32.62 -3.45
C CYS A 289 -12.24 33.08 -2.08
N PRO A 290 -13.15 33.20 -1.10
CA PRO A 290 -12.69 33.49 0.25
C PRO A 290 -11.77 32.35 0.72
N PRO A 291 -10.80 32.61 1.62
CA PRO A 291 -9.70 31.68 1.95
C PRO A 291 -10.12 30.27 2.37
N PHE A 292 -11.40 30.09 2.74
CA PHE A 292 -11.99 28.83 3.16
C PHE A 292 -12.51 27.92 2.03
N LEU A 293 -12.44 28.33 0.76
CA LEU A 293 -13.04 27.62 -0.38
C LEU A 293 -11.96 27.02 -1.31
N GLN A 294 -11.20 26.03 -0.85
CA GLN A 294 -10.19 25.36 -1.68
C GLN A 294 -10.85 24.42 -2.73
N PRO A 295 -10.33 24.32 -3.96
CA PRO A 295 -10.80 23.34 -4.94
C PRO A 295 -10.37 21.92 -4.57
N ASP A 296 -11.26 20.94 -4.75
CA ASP A 296 -10.97 19.51 -4.53
C ASP A 296 -9.84 19.00 -5.46
N LEU A 297 -9.08 18.00 -4.99
CA LEU A 297 -7.93 17.43 -5.69
C LEU A 297 -8.36 16.79 -7.02
N GLU A 298 -7.55 16.98 -8.07
CA GLU A 298 -7.92 16.51 -9.41
C GLU A 298 -7.59 15.03 -9.60
N ASN A 299 -6.44 14.58 -9.09
CA ASN A 299 -5.82 13.28 -9.33
C ASN A 299 -5.91 12.35 -8.12
N LEU A 300 -5.91 12.90 -6.91
CA LEU A 300 -5.92 12.17 -5.64
C LEU A 300 -7.23 12.34 -4.87
N VAL A 301 -7.38 11.62 -3.76
CA VAL A 301 -8.45 11.81 -2.76
C VAL A 301 -7.86 12.51 -1.53
N LEU A 302 -8.69 13.26 -0.80
CA LEU A 302 -8.25 14.00 0.38
C LEU A 302 -7.74 13.06 1.49
N PRO A 303 -6.63 13.40 2.16
CA PRO A 303 -6.10 12.60 3.25
C PRO A 303 -6.94 12.72 4.52
N ARG A 304 -6.77 11.73 5.41
CA ARG A 304 -7.25 11.73 6.79
C ARG A 304 -6.07 11.99 7.72
N SER A 305 -6.18 12.99 8.57
CA SER A 305 -5.13 13.45 9.47
C SER A 305 -4.99 12.63 10.75
N ALA A 306 -6.11 12.30 11.41
CA ALA A 306 -6.12 11.79 12.78
C ALA A 306 -5.27 10.54 13.01
N GLY A 307 -5.29 9.57 12.09
CA GLY A 307 -4.50 8.33 12.20
C GLY A 307 -3.00 8.59 12.06
N LEU A 308 -2.62 9.41 11.07
CA LEU A 308 -1.23 9.78 10.84
C LEU A 308 -0.65 10.58 12.01
N LEU A 309 -1.39 11.58 12.51
CA LEU A 309 -0.97 12.39 13.67
C LEU A 309 -0.70 11.50 14.88
N TYR A 310 -1.62 10.59 15.17
CA TYR A 310 -1.47 9.64 16.27
C TYR A 310 -0.22 8.76 16.10
N CYS A 311 -0.03 8.18 14.91
CA CYS A 311 1.13 7.33 14.61
C CYS A 311 2.46 8.10 14.76
N MET A 312 2.54 9.32 14.21
CA MET A 312 3.74 10.15 14.32
C MET A 312 4.05 10.48 15.77
N ARG A 313 3.07 10.99 16.53
CA ARG A 313 3.29 11.38 17.93
C ARG A 313 3.69 10.18 18.80
N THR A 314 3.01 9.06 18.60
CA THR A 314 3.27 7.82 19.36
C THR A 314 4.63 7.23 19.03
N ALA A 315 5.05 7.25 17.76
CA ALA A 315 6.37 6.78 17.38
C ALA A 315 7.48 7.72 17.90
N LEU A 316 7.28 9.05 17.82
CA LEU A 316 8.23 10.06 18.30
C LEU A 316 8.51 9.98 19.81
N SER A 317 7.55 9.49 20.62
CA SER A 317 7.80 9.27 22.05
C SER A 317 8.82 8.18 22.33
N VAL A 318 9.16 7.35 21.34
CA VAL A 318 10.17 6.30 21.45
C VAL A 318 11.37 6.58 20.54
N LEU A 319 11.11 7.11 19.35
CA LEU A 319 12.05 7.30 18.24
C LEU A 319 12.18 8.81 17.93
N PRO A 320 12.99 9.58 18.67
CA PRO A 320 13.08 11.03 18.50
C PRO A 320 13.63 11.47 17.13
N ASN A 321 14.43 10.60 16.48
CA ASN A 321 15.03 10.85 15.16
C ASN A 321 14.25 10.16 14.03
N LEU A 322 12.94 9.98 14.19
CA LEU A 322 12.10 9.31 13.20
C LEU A 322 12.08 10.11 11.89
N THR A 323 12.40 9.46 10.78
CA THR A 323 12.24 10.04 9.43
C THR A 323 10.80 9.86 8.95
N LEU A 324 10.21 10.91 8.37
CA LEU A 324 9.00 10.83 7.57
C LEU A 324 9.36 10.83 6.07
N TYR A 325 9.10 9.71 5.39
CA TYR A 325 9.16 9.64 3.94
C TYR A 325 7.78 9.89 3.33
N ASP A 326 7.71 10.89 2.48
CA ASP A 326 6.52 11.30 1.74
C ASP A 326 6.64 10.81 0.28
N LEU A 327 6.16 9.60 0.00
CA LEU A 327 6.34 8.89 -1.27
C LEU A 327 5.19 9.15 -2.24
N THR A 328 5.48 9.57 -3.46
CA THR A 328 4.47 9.66 -4.53
C THR A 328 4.72 8.56 -5.57
N ILE A 329 3.71 7.73 -5.82
CA ILE A 329 3.78 6.59 -6.74
C ILE A 329 2.94 6.90 -7.98
N GLY A 330 3.52 6.67 -9.16
CA GLY A 330 2.86 6.77 -10.46
C GLY A 330 3.11 5.53 -11.32
N TYR A 331 2.12 5.15 -12.12
CA TYR A 331 2.20 4.00 -13.02
C TYR A 331 2.04 4.44 -14.47
N GLU A 332 2.93 3.99 -15.33
CA GLU A 332 2.84 4.26 -16.77
C GLU A 332 1.60 3.66 -17.40
N GLY A 333 1.12 4.31 -18.46
CA GLY A 333 -0.01 3.88 -19.27
C GLY A 333 -1.38 4.22 -18.69
N ILE A 334 -1.45 4.90 -17.54
CA ILE A 334 -2.71 5.40 -17.01
C ILE A 334 -2.95 6.82 -17.57
N PRO A 335 -4.06 7.05 -18.30
CA PRO A 335 -4.38 8.38 -18.79
C PRO A 335 -4.78 9.32 -17.64
N PRO A 336 -4.63 10.65 -17.80
CA PRO A 336 -5.14 11.62 -16.85
C PRO A 336 -6.59 11.34 -16.46
N LYS A 337 -6.92 11.45 -15.16
CA LYS A 337 -8.25 11.13 -14.58
C LYS A 337 -8.67 9.66 -14.68
N GLY A 338 -7.81 8.78 -15.21
CA GLY A 338 -7.97 7.33 -15.13
C GLY A 338 -7.80 6.83 -13.69
N TYR A 339 -8.34 5.65 -13.40
CA TYR A 339 -8.19 4.98 -12.12
C TYR A 339 -7.24 3.80 -12.30
N ALA A 340 -6.08 3.80 -11.63
CA ALA A 340 -5.09 2.74 -11.77
C ALA A 340 -5.69 1.34 -11.54
N GLN A 341 -6.60 1.23 -10.56
CA GLN A 341 -7.34 0.01 -10.25
C GLN A 341 -8.10 -0.60 -11.44
N SER A 342 -8.47 0.20 -12.45
CA SER A 342 -9.15 -0.28 -13.66
C SER A 342 -8.21 -0.90 -14.68
N TYR A 343 -6.90 -0.66 -14.57
CA TYR A 343 -5.84 -1.19 -15.45
C TYR A 343 -5.06 -2.32 -14.78
N TYR A 344 -4.98 -2.24 -13.46
CA TYR A 344 -4.02 -2.98 -12.68
C TYR A 344 -4.66 -3.70 -11.48
N THR A 345 -4.45 -5.02 -11.44
CA THR A 345 -4.77 -5.94 -10.34
C THR A 345 -3.61 -6.92 -10.21
N ILE A 346 -3.51 -7.65 -9.10
CA ILE A 346 -2.48 -8.72 -8.95
C ILE A 346 -2.51 -9.68 -10.16
N PHE A 347 -3.70 -10.05 -10.63
CA PHE A 347 -3.84 -10.92 -11.79
C PHE A 347 -3.49 -10.23 -13.11
N SER A 348 -3.79 -8.94 -13.31
CA SER A 348 -3.37 -8.28 -14.56
C SER A 348 -1.86 -8.02 -14.60
N TRP A 349 -1.25 -7.68 -13.46
CA TRP A 349 0.21 -7.55 -13.29
C TRP A 349 0.92 -8.88 -13.55
N PHE A 350 0.74 -9.84 -12.65
CA PHE A 350 1.54 -11.07 -12.60
C PHE A 350 0.89 -12.21 -13.37
N GLY A 351 -0.43 -12.40 -13.23
CA GLY A 351 -1.13 -13.51 -13.86
C GLY A 351 -1.11 -13.44 -15.39
N PHE A 352 -1.67 -12.36 -15.94
CA PHE A 352 -1.81 -12.14 -17.39
C PHE A 352 -0.64 -11.37 -18.02
N ARG A 353 0.45 -11.16 -17.26
CA ARG A 353 1.70 -10.53 -17.71
C ARG A 353 1.45 -9.21 -18.44
N THR A 354 0.64 -8.35 -17.81
CA THR A 354 0.33 -7.00 -18.31
C THR A 354 0.64 -5.96 -17.24
N PRO A 355 1.89 -5.92 -16.74
CA PRO A 355 2.32 -4.94 -15.74
C PRO A 355 2.43 -3.54 -16.34
N SER A 356 2.48 -2.52 -15.48
CA SER A 356 3.06 -1.24 -15.89
C SER A 356 4.56 -1.45 -16.12
N PRO A 357 5.14 -1.03 -17.27
CA PRO A 357 6.56 -1.25 -17.55
C PRO A 357 7.49 -0.62 -16.51
N ARG A 358 7.16 0.61 -16.09
CA ARG A 358 7.90 1.35 -15.06
C ARG A 358 6.95 1.82 -13.97
N VAL A 359 7.39 1.66 -12.72
CA VAL A 359 6.74 2.23 -11.53
C VAL A 359 7.60 3.41 -11.09
N HIS A 360 7.02 4.60 -11.13
CA HIS A 360 7.70 5.84 -10.76
C HIS A 360 7.51 6.09 -9.27
N LEU A 361 8.60 6.36 -8.57
CA LEU A 361 8.66 6.60 -7.14
C LEU A 361 9.35 7.95 -6.91
N HIS A 362 8.61 8.94 -6.43
CA HIS A 362 9.15 10.25 -6.09
C HIS A 362 9.25 10.40 -4.57
N LEU A 363 10.46 10.63 -4.07
CA LEU A 363 10.77 10.73 -2.64
C LEU A 363 10.85 12.20 -2.20
N HIS A 364 10.21 12.47 -1.07
CA HIS A 364 10.43 13.65 -0.25
C HIS A 364 10.68 13.19 1.19
N GLN A 365 11.59 13.83 1.89
CA GLN A 365 12.00 13.47 3.25
C GLN A 365 11.83 14.65 4.20
N LEU A 366 11.32 14.34 5.40
CA LEU A 366 11.15 15.29 6.50
C LEU A 366 11.61 14.64 7.80
N ALA A 367 12.15 15.44 8.72
CA ALA A 367 12.25 15.01 10.11
C ALA A 367 10.84 15.00 10.72
N ALA A 368 10.38 13.87 11.25
CA ALA A 368 9.02 13.76 11.77
C ALA A 368 8.78 14.71 12.96
N ALA A 369 9.83 15.03 13.72
CA ALA A 369 9.80 15.97 14.83
C ALA A 369 9.63 17.45 14.40
N GLU A 370 9.97 17.79 13.15
CA GLU A 370 9.81 19.14 12.58
C GLU A 370 8.43 19.36 11.95
N CYS A 371 7.66 18.28 11.78
CA CYS A 371 6.27 18.38 11.33
C CYS A 371 5.39 18.97 12.44
N PRO A 372 4.23 19.60 12.11
CA PRO A 372 3.37 20.25 13.09
C PRO A 372 2.53 19.23 13.89
N VAL A 373 3.20 18.36 14.63
CA VAL A 373 2.59 17.26 15.39
C VAL A 373 2.06 17.70 16.77
N GLY A 374 1.99 19.00 17.05
CA GLY A 374 1.57 19.57 18.34
C GLY A 374 2.72 19.75 19.33
N PRO A 375 2.44 19.78 20.65
CA PRO A 375 3.44 20.01 21.69
C PRO A 375 4.57 18.98 21.67
N ARG A 376 5.77 19.40 22.13
CA ARG A 376 6.97 18.56 22.22
C ARG A 376 6.67 17.28 23.02
N ILE A 377 7.08 16.15 22.45
CA ILE A 377 6.81 14.82 23.01
C ILE A 377 8.05 14.34 23.74
N GLU A 378 7.91 14.14 25.05
CA GLU A 378 8.98 13.57 25.87
C GLU A 378 9.09 12.06 25.65
N LYS A 379 10.33 11.56 25.77
CA LYS A 379 10.63 10.14 25.59
C LYS A 379 9.92 9.30 26.65
N GLY A 380 9.24 8.24 26.22
CA GLY A 380 8.57 7.27 27.09
C GLY A 380 7.17 7.68 27.55
N LYS A 381 6.64 8.84 27.10
CA LYS A 381 5.24 9.21 27.38
C LYS A 381 4.29 8.17 26.81
N SER A 382 3.25 7.85 27.59
CA SER A 382 2.21 6.89 27.18
C SER A 382 1.37 7.45 26.03
N PRO A 383 0.88 6.61 25.10
CA PRO A 383 0.05 7.07 23.98
C PRO A 383 -1.24 7.78 24.44
N ARG A 384 -1.85 7.32 25.53
CA ARG A 384 -3.03 7.97 26.14
C ARG A 384 -2.74 9.38 26.62
N THR A 385 -1.59 9.61 27.24
CA THR A 385 -1.17 10.94 27.68
C THR A 385 -0.93 11.85 26.48
N ILE A 386 -0.20 11.36 25.48
CA ILE A 386 0.11 12.08 24.24
C ILE A 386 -1.15 12.54 23.50
N GLU A 387 -2.20 11.71 23.48
CA GLU A 387 -3.48 12.04 22.84
C GLU A 387 -4.30 13.06 23.65
N ARG A 388 -4.23 13.03 24.99
CA ARG A 388 -4.90 14.01 25.86
C ARG A 388 -4.28 15.40 25.82
N GLU A 389 -2.97 15.48 25.56
CA GLU A 389 -2.25 16.75 25.44
C GLU A 389 -2.57 17.51 24.14
N LEU A 390 -3.19 16.86 23.15
CA LEU A 390 -3.54 17.49 21.88
C LEU A 390 -4.76 18.41 22.02
N THR A 391 -4.56 19.68 21.70
CA THR A 391 -5.66 20.64 21.54
C THR A 391 -6.36 20.47 20.18
N GLN A 392 -7.52 21.11 20.01
CA GLN A 392 -8.17 21.15 18.69
C GLN A 392 -7.34 21.96 17.68
N GLU A 393 -6.67 23.02 18.13
CA GLU A 393 -5.79 23.85 17.29
C GLU A 393 -4.61 23.06 16.72
N ASP A 394 -4.02 22.17 17.52
CA ASP A 394 -2.96 21.26 17.05
C ASP A 394 -3.48 20.34 15.93
N ARG A 395 -4.68 19.78 16.13
CA ARG A 395 -5.33 18.89 15.15
C ARG A 395 -5.62 19.62 13.85
N ASP A 396 -6.14 20.85 13.93
CA ASP A 396 -6.47 21.66 12.76
C ASP A 396 -5.20 22.11 12.02
N THR A 397 -4.13 22.43 12.74
CA THR A 397 -2.82 22.77 12.18
C THR A 397 -2.25 21.59 11.41
N PHE A 398 -2.26 20.40 12.00
CA PHE A 398 -1.82 19.18 11.32
C PHE A 398 -2.70 18.82 10.12
N ASP A 399 -4.02 19.02 10.22
CA ASP A 399 -4.97 18.78 9.13
C ASP A 399 -4.70 19.68 7.92
N LYS A 400 -4.44 20.97 8.16
CA LYS A 400 -4.01 21.92 7.10
C LYS A 400 -2.67 21.51 6.48
N TRP A 401 -1.72 21.11 7.31
CA TRP A 401 -0.40 20.68 6.83
C TRP A 401 -0.49 19.45 5.93
N ILE A 402 -1.21 18.38 6.35
CA ILE A 402 -1.32 17.16 5.54
C ILE A 402 -2.09 17.40 4.24
N ARG A 403 -3.11 18.29 4.25
CA ARG A 403 -3.78 18.73 3.02
C ARG A 403 -2.81 19.39 2.05
N ARG A 404 -1.96 20.29 2.55
CA ARG A 404 -0.94 20.94 1.72
C ARG A 404 0.06 19.94 1.13
N ARG A 405 0.45 18.91 1.89
CA ARG A 405 1.26 17.79 1.35
C ARG A 405 0.53 17.08 0.20
N TRP A 406 -0.77 16.84 0.34
CA TRP A 406 -1.58 16.21 -0.71
C TRP A 406 -1.80 17.09 -1.94
N GLU A 407 -1.89 18.42 -1.78
CA GLU A 407 -1.90 19.36 -2.91
C GLU A 407 -0.60 19.28 -3.72
N ILE A 408 0.55 19.16 -3.06
CA ILE A 408 1.85 18.97 -3.72
C ILE A 408 1.85 17.64 -4.49
N LYS A 409 1.42 16.55 -3.87
CA LYS A 409 1.29 15.25 -4.54
C LYS A 409 0.34 15.29 -5.74
N ASP A 410 -0.79 15.98 -5.62
CA ASP A 410 -1.75 16.11 -6.71
C ASP A 410 -1.13 16.85 -7.90
N GLY A 411 -0.31 17.87 -7.64
CA GLY A 411 0.51 18.56 -8.62
C GLY A 411 1.56 17.67 -9.28
N LEU A 412 2.28 16.86 -8.50
CA LEU A 412 3.22 15.85 -9.00
C LEU A 412 2.52 14.84 -9.92
N MET A 413 1.35 14.34 -9.52
CA MET A 413 0.55 13.44 -10.35
C MET A 413 0.03 14.14 -11.62
N ALA A 414 -0.36 15.41 -11.54
CA ALA A 414 -0.77 16.18 -12.71
C ALA A 414 0.37 16.33 -13.71
N GLN A 415 1.61 16.54 -13.23
CA GLN A 415 2.80 16.58 -14.06
C GLN A 415 3.11 15.20 -14.65
N PHE A 416 3.10 14.16 -13.82
CA PHE A 416 3.32 12.78 -14.25
C PHE A 416 2.38 12.37 -15.40
N TYR A 417 1.09 12.71 -15.32
CA TYR A 417 0.15 12.40 -16.40
C TYR A 417 0.37 13.21 -17.68
N ARG A 418 1.05 14.36 -17.61
CA ARG A 418 1.41 15.16 -18.80
C ARG A 418 2.73 14.73 -19.43
N GLU A 419 3.71 14.43 -18.60
CA GLU A 419 5.11 14.25 -19.01
C GLU A 419 5.55 12.78 -19.01
N GLY A 420 4.79 11.90 -18.36
CA GLY A 420 5.10 10.47 -18.20
C GLY A 420 6.10 10.16 -17.08
N GLU A 421 6.69 11.16 -16.44
CA GLU A 421 7.69 11.03 -15.38
C GLU A 421 7.49 12.13 -14.32
N PHE A 422 8.02 11.91 -13.11
CA PHE A 422 8.07 12.93 -12.06
C PHE A 422 9.23 13.92 -12.29
N PRO A 423 9.22 15.10 -11.63
CA PRO A 423 10.35 16.02 -11.65
C PRO A 423 11.65 15.32 -11.25
N LYS A 424 12.67 15.46 -12.10
CA LYS A 424 13.99 14.86 -11.88
C LYS A 424 14.91 15.69 -10.97
N GLY A 425 14.49 16.90 -10.61
CA GLY A 425 15.32 17.84 -9.85
C GLY A 425 16.69 18.06 -10.50
N ARG A 426 17.71 18.33 -9.67
CA ARG A 426 19.11 18.47 -10.14
C ARG A 426 19.83 17.14 -10.32
N GLN A 427 19.40 16.10 -9.60
CA GLN A 427 20.12 14.81 -9.52
C GLN A 427 19.67 13.78 -10.57
N GLY A 428 18.64 14.10 -11.36
CA GLY A 428 18.12 13.20 -12.38
C GLY A 428 17.17 12.15 -11.82
N SER A 429 17.03 11.05 -12.54
CA SER A 429 16.35 9.84 -12.07
C SER A 429 17.34 8.69 -11.93
N ARG A 430 16.97 7.65 -11.17
CA ARG A 430 17.69 6.38 -11.09
C ARG A 430 16.74 5.26 -11.48
N GLU A 431 17.11 4.48 -12.49
CA GLU A 431 16.34 3.31 -12.89
C GLU A 431 16.91 2.06 -12.21
N ILE A 432 16.04 1.30 -11.56
CA ILE A 432 16.39 0.07 -10.85
C ILE A 432 15.50 -1.04 -11.37
N GLU A 433 16.12 -2.01 -12.03
CA GLU A 433 15.39 -3.21 -12.43
C GLU A 433 15.08 -4.07 -11.20
N VAL A 434 13.80 -4.34 -10.97
CA VAL A 434 13.36 -5.15 -9.83
C VAL A 434 13.62 -6.62 -10.15
N ARG A 435 14.71 -7.15 -9.58
CA ARG A 435 15.09 -8.56 -9.72
C ARG A 435 15.34 -9.22 -8.37
N ALA A 436 14.96 -10.49 -8.29
CA ALA A 436 15.31 -11.37 -7.20
C ALA A 436 16.81 -11.64 -7.20
N ARG A 437 17.43 -11.43 -6.05
CA ARG A 437 18.85 -11.70 -5.79
C ARG A 437 19.01 -13.19 -5.49
N GLN A 438 20.24 -13.68 -5.56
CA GLN A 438 20.56 -15.08 -5.25
C GLN A 438 20.00 -15.53 -3.89
N ARG A 439 20.10 -14.69 -2.86
CA ARG A 439 19.56 -14.97 -1.52
C ARG A 439 18.03 -15.12 -1.50
N ASP A 440 17.32 -14.39 -2.36
CA ASP A 440 15.86 -14.42 -2.40
C ASP A 440 15.40 -15.76 -3.02
N TRP A 441 16.07 -16.22 -4.08
CA TRP A 441 15.89 -17.56 -4.67
C TRP A 441 16.18 -18.69 -3.68
N ILE A 442 17.33 -18.62 -3.00
CA ILE A 442 17.72 -19.61 -1.99
C ILE A 442 16.69 -19.64 -0.85
N GLY A 443 16.25 -18.48 -0.36
CA GLY A 443 15.25 -18.39 0.70
C GLY A 443 13.95 -19.08 0.33
N ILE A 444 13.43 -18.84 -0.88
CA ILE A 444 12.20 -19.49 -1.36
C ILE A 444 12.39 -20.99 -1.57
N ALA A 445 13.53 -21.43 -2.12
CA ALA A 445 13.83 -22.85 -2.29
C ALA A 445 13.87 -23.58 -0.94
N LEU A 446 14.54 -23.00 0.07
CA LEU A 446 14.62 -23.58 1.41
C LEU A 446 13.24 -23.68 2.08
N VAL A 447 12.39 -22.67 1.91
CA VAL A 447 11.03 -22.67 2.43
C VAL A 447 10.18 -23.77 1.76
N PHE A 448 10.36 -24.01 0.46
CA PHE A 448 9.70 -25.12 -0.22
C PHE A 448 10.18 -26.47 0.28
N VAL A 449 11.50 -26.67 0.42
CA VAL A 449 12.06 -27.90 0.98
C VAL A 449 11.45 -28.19 2.36
N LEU A 450 11.46 -27.19 3.25
CA LEU A 450 10.86 -27.31 4.58
C LEU A 450 9.37 -27.70 4.50
N PHE A 451 8.59 -27.02 3.66
CA PHE A 451 7.17 -27.28 3.50
C PHE A 451 6.93 -28.74 3.06
N PHE A 452 7.60 -29.21 2.00
CA PHE A 452 7.43 -30.58 1.52
C PHE A 452 7.92 -31.63 2.53
N THR A 453 9.02 -31.37 3.25
CA THR A 453 9.47 -32.25 4.33
C THR A 453 8.38 -32.38 5.40
N VAL A 454 7.86 -31.26 5.91
CA VAL A 454 6.80 -31.26 6.94
C VAL A 454 5.54 -31.95 6.45
N SER A 455 5.07 -31.63 5.23
CA SER A 455 3.89 -32.27 4.64
C SER A 455 4.06 -33.78 4.48
N SER A 456 5.25 -34.25 4.05
CA SER A 456 5.52 -35.68 3.91
C SER A 456 5.52 -36.41 5.25
N THR A 457 6.12 -35.81 6.29
CA THR A 457 6.16 -36.39 7.63
C THR A 457 4.76 -36.47 8.26
N VAL A 458 3.98 -35.39 8.18
CA VAL A 458 2.61 -35.36 8.71
C VAL A 458 1.71 -36.31 7.95
N GLY A 459 1.78 -36.32 6.61
CA GLY A 459 0.99 -37.23 5.78
C GLY A 459 1.29 -38.71 6.07
N GLY A 460 2.57 -39.06 6.22
CA GLY A 460 2.98 -40.41 6.61
C GLY A 460 2.53 -40.82 8.01
N ALA A 461 2.51 -39.87 8.97
CA ALA A 461 1.99 -40.13 10.31
C ALA A 461 0.47 -40.34 10.32
N VAL A 462 -0.29 -39.52 9.59
CA VAL A 462 -1.75 -39.66 9.46
C VAL A 462 -2.10 -40.99 8.78
N LEU A 463 -1.41 -41.38 7.72
CA LEU A 463 -1.64 -42.67 7.05
C LEU A 463 -1.33 -43.89 7.94
N ARG A 464 -0.46 -43.75 8.93
CA ARG A 464 -0.19 -44.82 9.93
C ARG A 464 -1.23 -44.87 11.06
N LEU A 465 -1.98 -43.78 11.26
CA LEU A 465 -3.02 -43.66 12.30
C LEU A 465 -4.41 -44.03 11.78
N LEU A 466 -4.65 -43.87 10.47
CA LEU A 466 -5.81 -44.40 9.73
C LEU A 466 -5.59 -45.87 9.40
#